data_AF-A0A0P9D5V2-F1
#
_entry.id   AF-A0A0P9D5V2-F1
#
_cell.length_a   1.000
_cell.length_b   1.000
_cell.length_c   1.000
_cell.angle_alpha   90.00
_cell.angle_beta   90.00
_cell.angle_gamma   90.00
#
_symmetry.space_group_name_H-M   'P 1'
#
loop_
_entity.id
_entity.type
_entity.pdbx_description
1 polymer ?
#
loop_
_entity_poly.entity_id
_entity_poly.type
_entity_poly.pdbx_seq_one_letter_code
_entity_poly.pdbx_strand_id
1 'polypeptide(L)'
;MNRVILPKLIVLAILVALVGRLYQLQVVPDEAERYRDSTRARTVRYLPVRPIRGEIFAADGKTLLAESVPIYTVSIRPADLPSLLSEPEARAEVFSRLSQLLSISNTLTISPAAALDEAVL
;
A
#
# COMPACT_ATOMS: atom_id res chain seq x y z
N MET A 1 60.34 -3.95 30.38
CA MET A 1 59.07 -4.59 30.82
C MET A 1 57.90 -4.00 30.02
N ASN A 2 57.08 -4.85 29.42
CA ASN A 2 56.23 -4.60 28.24
C ASN A 2 55.25 -3.41 28.33
N ARG A 3 55.68 -2.22 27.87
CA ARG A 3 54.81 -1.04 27.69
C ARG A 3 53.74 -1.23 26.59
N VAL A 4 53.90 -2.25 25.76
CA VAL A 4 53.02 -2.58 24.62
C VAL A 4 51.89 -3.55 24.97
N ILE A 5 51.90 -4.19 26.15
CA ILE A 5 50.80 -5.09 26.55
C ILE A 5 49.52 -4.29 26.81
N LEU A 6 49.63 -3.15 27.50
CA LEU A 6 48.49 -2.34 27.87
C LEU A 6 47.70 -1.82 26.65
N PRO A 7 48.32 -1.18 25.63
CA PRO A 7 47.59 -0.77 24.43
C PRO A 7 47.03 -1.97 23.64
N LYS A 8 47.72 -3.11 23.63
CA LYS A 8 47.23 -4.32 22.95
C LYS A 8 45.95 -4.87 23.59
N LEU A 9 45.86 -4.85 24.92
CA LEU A 9 44.65 -5.25 25.64
C LEU A 9 43.49 -4.29 25.38
N ILE A 10 43.76 -2.98 25.33
CA ILE A 10 42.74 -1.97 25.02
C ILE A 10 42.17 -2.18 23.61
N VAL A 11 43.04 -2.37 22.61
CA VAL A 11 42.61 -2.63 21.23
C VAL A 11 41.80 -3.93 21.14
N LEU A 12 42.23 -4.98 21.86
CA LEU A 12 41.51 -6.25 21.90
C LEU A 12 40.11 -6.08 22.54
N ALA A 13 40.00 -5.32 23.63
CA ALA A 13 38.72 -5.05 24.28
C ALA A 13 37.75 -4.29 23.35
N ILE A 14 38.25 -3.29 22.61
CA ILE A 14 37.46 -2.54 21.63
C ILE A 14 36.96 -3.48 20.52
N LEU A 15 37.85 -4.33 19.98
CA LEU A 15 37.49 -5.29 18.95
C LEU A 15 36.38 -6.24 19.42
N VAL A 16 36.50 -6.79 20.63
CA VAL A 16 35.49 -7.68 21.21
C VAL A 16 34.16 -6.96 21.40
N ALA A 17 34.18 -5.70 21.86
CA ALA A 17 32.97 -4.89 22.00
C ALA A 17 32.27 -4.64 20.65
N LEU A 18 33.04 -4.35 19.59
CA LEU A 18 32.50 -4.14 18.24
C LEU A 18 31.92 -5.44 17.65
N VAL A 19 32.60 -6.57 17.81
CA VAL A 19 32.12 -7.88 17.37
C VAL A 19 30.85 -8.28 18.14
N GLY A 20 30.83 -8.05 19.46
CA GLY A 20 29.64 -8.28 20.27
C GLY A 20 28.45 -7.42 19.83
N ARG A 21 28.69 -6.14 19.55
CA ARG A 21 27.66 -5.24 19.01
C ARG A 21 27.17 -5.69 17.63
N LEU A 22 28.07 -6.15 16.77
CA LEU A 22 27.73 -6.68 15.46
C LEU A 22 26.88 -7.95 15.57
N TYR A 23 27.24 -8.87 16.46
CA TYR A 23 26.47 -10.08 16.74
C TYR A 23 25.07 -9.76 17.28
N GLN A 24 24.98 -8.79 18.20
CA GLN A 24 23.70 -8.31 18.72
C GLN A 24 22.77 -7.85 17.59
N LEU A 25 23.29 -7.05 16.65
CA LEU A 25 22.50 -6.53 15.52
C LEU A 25 22.08 -7.60 14.50
N GLN A 26 22.83 -8.71 14.40
CA GLN A 26 22.57 -9.75 13.40
C GLN A 26 21.75 -10.93 13.92
N VAL A 27 21.92 -11.31 15.19
CA VAL A 27 21.41 -12.59 15.72
C VAL A 27 20.33 -12.39 16.79
N VAL A 28 20.31 -11.26 17.51
CA VAL A 28 19.24 -11.01 18.49
C VAL A 28 17.95 -10.66 17.74
N PRO A 29 16.89 -11.49 17.86
CA PRO A 29 15.67 -11.34 17.06
C PRO A 29 15.02 -9.97 17.19
N ASP A 30 15.02 -9.39 18.39
CA ASP A 30 14.38 -8.10 18.67
C ASP A 30 15.02 -6.92 17.92
N GLU A 31 16.33 -6.97 17.66
CA GLU A 31 17.04 -5.93 16.90
C GLU A 31 17.13 -6.29 15.41
N ALA A 32 17.31 -7.56 15.07
CA ALA A 32 17.30 -8.03 13.69
C ALA A 32 15.96 -7.76 12.99
N GLU A 33 14.82 -8.01 13.65
CA GLU A 33 13.49 -7.69 13.13
C GLU A 33 13.33 -6.17 12.95
N ARG A 34 13.75 -5.37 13.94
CA ARG A 34 13.65 -3.90 13.91
C ARG A 34 14.37 -3.28 12.71
N TYR A 35 15.54 -3.79 12.34
CA TYR A 35 16.29 -3.31 11.17
C TYR A 35 15.84 -3.96 9.85
N ARG A 36 15.45 -5.24 9.85
CA ARG A 36 14.95 -5.95 8.66
C ARG A 36 13.59 -5.43 8.20
N ASP A 37 12.65 -5.21 9.12
CA ASP A 37 11.34 -4.61 8.81
C ASP A 37 11.49 -3.17 8.32
N SER A 38 12.43 -2.40 8.88
CA SER A 38 12.63 -1.02 8.43
C SER A 38 13.09 -0.91 6.97
N THR A 39 13.78 -1.93 6.46
CA THR A 39 14.29 -1.94 5.08
C THR A 39 13.22 -2.44 4.09
N ARG A 40 12.37 -3.39 4.49
CA ARG A 40 11.28 -3.91 3.63
C ARG A 40 10.00 -3.07 3.70
N ALA A 41 9.71 -2.42 4.83
CA ALA A 41 8.44 -1.72 5.09
C ALA A 41 8.49 -0.19 4.90
N ARG A 42 9.66 0.42 4.62
CA ARG A 42 9.77 1.88 4.48
C ARG A 42 10.30 2.32 3.12
N THR A 43 9.62 1.92 2.05
CA THR A 43 9.63 2.78 0.86
C THR A 43 8.81 4.02 1.19
N VAL A 44 9.48 5.09 1.63
CA VAL A 44 8.83 6.38 1.88
C VAL A 44 8.38 6.92 0.53
N ARG A 45 7.10 6.73 0.21
CA ARG A 45 6.48 7.27 -1.00
C ARG A 45 5.87 8.62 -0.66
N TYR A 46 6.48 9.68 -1.17
CA TYR A 46 5.88 11.01 -1.13
C TYR A 46 4.66 11.03 -2.07
N LEU A 47 3.46 11.02 -1.48
CA LEU A 47 2.22 11.23 -2.21
C LEU A 47 1.77 12.68 -1.97
N PRO A 48 1.87 13.57 -2.96
CA PRO A 48 1.35 14.92 -2.79
C PRO A 48 -0.17 14.85 -2.68
N VAL A 49 -0.72 15.42 -1.61
CA VAL A 49 -2.15 15.67 -1.51
C VAL A 49 -2.48 16.86 -2.41
N ARG A 50 -3.28 16.63 -3.45
CA ARG A 50 -3.67 17.71 -4.36
C ARG A 50 -4.55 18.71 -3.62
N PRO A 51 -4.31 20.03 -3.76
CA PRO A 51 -5.18 21.03 -3.18
C PRO A 51 -6.57 20.97 -3.82
N ILE A 52 -7.59 21.24 -3.03
CA ILE A 52 -8.98 21.36 -3.51
C ILE A 52 -9.08 22.65 -4.33
N ARG A 53 -9.73 22.60 -5.49
CA ARG A 53 -9.97 23.79 -6.31
C ARG A 53 -11.04 24.65 -5.65
N GLY A 54 -10.82 25.96 -5.62
CA GLY A 54 -11.80 26.91 -5.09
C GLY A 54 -13.12 26.89 -5.85
N GLU A 55 -14.19 27.26 -5.16
CA GLU A 55 -15.53 27.38 -5.70
C GLU A 55 -15.62 28.58 -6.65
N ILE A 56 -16.39 28.44 -7.72
CA ILE A 56 -16.65 29.52 -8.69
C ILE A 56 -18.08 30.00 -8.48
N PHE A 57 -18.23 31.29 -8.18
CA PHE A 57 -19.53 31.95 -8.02
C PHE A 57 -19.85 32.80 -9.25
N ALA A 58 -21.14 33.01 -9.52
CA ALA A 58 -21.59 34.00 -10.49
C ALA A 58 -21.34 35.43 -9.97
N ALA A 59 -21.57 36.44 -10.82
CA ALA A 59 -21.36 37.86 -10.48
C ALA A 59 -22.19 38.36 -9.29
N ASP A 60 -23.22 37.59 -8.89
CA ASP A 60 -24.05 37.85 -7.71
C ASP A 60 -23.40 37.42 -6.38
N GLY A 61 -22.27 36.71 -6.44
CA GLY A 61 -21.55 36.19 -5.28
C GLY A 61 -22.29 35.11 -4.49
N LYS A 62 -23.40 34.57 -5.01
CA LYS A 62 -24.27 33.60 -4.31
C LYS A 62 -24.54 32.35 -5.12
N THR A 63 -24.65 32.47 -6.44
CA THR A 63 -24.92 31.33 -7.30
C THR A 63 -23.63 30.55 -7.54
N LEU A 64 -23.56 29.33 -7.01
CA LEU A 64 -22.42 28.43 -7.20
C LEU A 64 -22.46 27.81 -8.60
N LEU A 65 -21.44 28.09 -9.41
CA LEU A 65 -21.28 27.59 -10.79
C LEU A 65 -20.40 26.35 -10.86
N ALA A 66 -19.42 26.23 -9.96
CA ALA A 66 -18.57 25.05 -9.88
C ALA A 66 -18.07 24.82 -8.45
N GLU A 67 -18.14 23.56 -8.02
CA GLU A 67 -17.61 23.06 -6.75
C GLU A 67 -16.87 21.74 -7.00
N SER A 68 -15.85 21.47 -6.20
CA SER A 68 -15.12 20.21 -6.24
C SER A 68 -15.65 19.25 -5.18
N VAL A 69 -16.42 18.25 -5.61
CA VAL A 69 -16.92 17.20 -4.72
C VAL A 69 -16.05 15.93 -4.80
N PRO A 70 -15.88 15.18 -3.70
CA PRO A 70 -15.14 13.92 -3.72
C PRO A 70 -15.87 12.87 -4.57
N ILE A 71 -15.13 12.21 -5.46
CA ILE A 71 -15.63 11.10 -6.27
C ILE A 71 -15.00 9.80 -5.76
N TYR A 72 -15.83 8.84 -5.39
CA TYR A 72 -15.39 7.51 -4.98
C TYR A 72 -15.56 6.54 -6.15
N THR A 73 -14.44 5.97 -6.61
CA THR A 73 -14.45 4.95 -7.67
C THR A 73 -14.16 3.59 -7.07
N VAL A 74 -15.06 2.65 -7.27
CA VAL A 74 -14.86 1.24 -6.89
C VAL A 74 -14.42 0.48 -8.14
N SER A 75 -13.31 -0.24 -8.02
CA SER A 75 -12.79 -1.08 -9.11
C SER A 75 -12.53 -2.47 -8.58
N ILE A 76 -12.86 -3.48 -9.38
CA ILE A 76 -12.65 -4.88 -9.06
C ILE A 76 -11.77 -5.45 -10.17
N ARG A 77 -10.66 -6.09 -9.80
CA ARG A 77 -9.79 -6.76 -10.76
C ARG A 77 -10.36 -8.17 -11.02
N PRO A 78 -10.61 -8.56 -12.27
CA PRO A 78 -11.13 -9.90 -12.60
C PRO A 78 -10.28 -11.05 -12.06
N ALA A 79 -8.96 -10.86 -11.95
CA ALA A 79 -8.02 -11.85 -11.44
C ALA A 79 -8.15 -12.14 -9.93
N ASP A 80 -8.71 -11.21 -9.16
CA ASP A 80 -8.93 -11.40 -7.72
C ASP A 80 -10.30 -12.04 -7.43
N LEU A 81 -11.16 -12.21 -8.45
CA LEU A 81 -12.47 -12.84 -8.30
C LEU A 81 -12.34 -14.37 -8.46
N PRO A 82 -13.22 -15.14 -7.78
CA PRO A 82 -13.34 -16.56 -8.05
C PRO A 82 -13.56 -16.82 -9.54
N SER A 83 -12.90 -17.86 -10.04
CA SER A 83 -12.96 -18.24 -11.45
C SER A 83 -14.39 -18.57 -11.84
N LEU A 84 -14.83 -17.98 -12.96
CA LEU A 84 -16.17 -18.19 -13.50
C LEU A 84 -16.45 -19.66 -13.84
N LEU A 85 -15.41 -20.40 -14.24
CA LEU A 85 -15.52 -21.78 -14.69
C LEU A 85 -15.50 -22.78 -13.54
N SER A 86 -14.78 -22.48 -12.45
CA SER A 86 -14.65 -23.41 -11.31
C SER A 86 -15.62 -23.10 -10.18
N GLU A 87 -15.91 -21.83 -9.90
CA GLU A 87 -16.65 -21.41 -8.70
C GLU A 87 -17.63 -20.24 -8.99
N PRO A 88 -18.66 -20.47 -9.83
CA PRO A 88 -19.60 -19.41 -10.22
C PRO A 88 -20.44 -18.89 -9.05
N GLU A 89 -20.79 -19.74 -8.07
CA GLU A 89 -21.60 -19.37 -6.91
C GLU A 89 -20.86 -18.43 -5.96
N ALA A 90 -19.60 -18.72 -5.66
CA ALA A 90 -18.74 -17.89 -4.81
C ALA A 90 -18.57 -16.48 -5.41
N ARG A 91 -18.46 -16.41 -6.75
CA ARG A 91 -18.41 -15.13 -7.46
C ARG A 91 -19.71 -14.34 -7.33
N ALA A 92 -20.87 -15.00 -7.45
CA ALA A 92 -22.17 -14.38 -7.30
C ALA A 92 -22.40 -13.81 -5.89
N GLU A 93 -21.93 -14.52 -4.85
CA GLU A 93 -21.98 -14.04 -3.46
C GLU A 93 -21.18 -12.74 -3.27
N VAL A 94 -19.97 -12.67 -3.84
CA VAL A 94 -19.14 -11.46 -3.80
C VAL A 94 -19.86 -10.27 -4.44
N PHE A 95 -20.48 -10.47 -5.60
CA PHE A 95 -21.26 -9.41 -6.26
C PHE A 95 -22.51 -9.01 -5.49
N SER A 96 -23.22 -9.96 -4.88
CA SER A 96 -24.37 -9.69 -4.01
C SER A 96 -23.98 -8.83 -2.79
N ARG A 97 -22.84 -9.16 -2.17
CA ARG A 97 -22.34 -8.38 -1.03
C ARG A 97 -21.90 -6.97 -1.44
N LEU A 98 -21.25 -6.84 -2.59
CA LEU A 98 -20.83 -5.56 -3.13
C LEU A 98 -22.02 -4.68 -3.50
N SER A 99 -23.07 -5.24 -4.08
CA SER A 99 -24.25 -4.44 -4.43
C SER A 99 -24.99 -3.93 -3.20
N GLN A 100 -25.08 -4.74 -2.14
CA GLN A 100 -25.62 -4.31 -0.85
C GLN A 100 -24.80 -3.17 -0.23
N LEU A 101 -23.47 -3.28 -0.22
CA LEU A 101 -22.59 -2.26 0.33
C LEU A 101 -22.62 -0.95 -0.45
N LEU A 102 -22.69 -1.04 -1.78
CA LEU A 102 -22.66 0.12 -2.66
C LEU A 102 -24.05 0.72 -2.90
N SER A 103 -25.11 0.07 -2.41
CA SER A 103 -26.51 0.45 -2.66
C SER A 103 -26.81 0.65 -4.15
N ILE A 104 -26.08 -0.05 -5.02
CA ILE A 104 -26.28 -0.01 -6.48
C ILE A 104 -27.26 -1.12 -6.86
N SER A 105 -28.29 -0.79 -7.62
CA SER A 105 -29.13 -1.80 -8.27
C SER A 105 -28.25 -2.56 -9.28
N ASN A 106 -28.31 -3.90 -9.29
CA ASN A 106 -27.43 -4.82 -10.04
C ASN A 106 -27.47 -4.71 -11.58
N THR A 107 -27.62 -3.52 -12.16
CA THR A 107 -27.48 -3.29 -13.60
C THR A 107 -25.99 -3.17 -13.93
N LEU A 108 -25.36 -4.33 -14.11
CA LEU A 108 -24.01 -4.45 -14.66
C LEU A 108 -23.99 -3.81 -16.06
N THR A 109 -23.57 -2.55 -16.14
CA THR A 109 -23.29 -1.89 -17.43
C THR A 109 -21.93 -2.37 -17.89
N ILE A 110 -21.92 -3.46 -18.68
CA ILE A 110 -20.74 -3.89 -19.41
C ILE A 110 -20.40 -2.74 -20.37
N SER A 111 -19.28 -2.06 -20.13
CA SER A 111 -18.75 -1.10 -21.10
C SER A 111 -18.59 -1.82 -22.44
N PRO A 112 -19.10 -1.30 -23.57
CA PRO A 112 -19.03 -1.98 -24.86
C PRO A 112 -17.59 -2.32 -25.29
N ALA A 113 -16.58 -1.64 -24.72
CA ALA A 113 -15.18 -1.99 -24.91
C ALA A 113 -14.80 -3.37 -24.33
N ALA A 114 -15.43 -3.80 -23.23
CA ALA A 114 -15.18 -5.11 -22.61
C ALA A 114 -15.85 -6.27 -23.37
N ALA A 115 -17.00 -6.01 -24.01
CA ALA A 115 -17.70 -7.02 -24.82
C ALA A 115 -16.97 -7.34 -26.14
N LEU A 116 -16.16 -6.41 -26.64
CA LEU A 116 -15.39 -6.59 -27.87
C LEU A 116 -14.14 -7.48 -27.68
N ASP A 117 -13.59 -7.55 -26.46
CA ASP A 117 -12.42 -8.41 -26.16
C ASP A 117 -12.80 -9.90 -26.00
N GLU A 118 -14.02 -10.21 -25.52
CA GLU A 118 -14.51 -11.60 -25.43
C GLU A 118 -14.91 -12.20 -26.79
N ALA A 119 -15.29 -11.38 -27.77
CA ALA A 119 -15.74 -11.86 -29.09
C ALA A 119 -14.60 -12.25 -30.04
N VAL A 120 -13.34 -12.05 -29.63
CA VAL A 120 -12.14 -12.23 -30.48
C VAL A 120 -11.31 -13.47 -30.06
N LEU A 121 -11.76 -14.24 -29.05
CA LEU A 121 -11.19 -15.53 -28.66
C LEU A 121 -12.15 -16.68 -28.95
#